data_AF-A0A9E7HJI1-F1
#
_entry.id   AF-A0A9E7HJI1-F1
#
_cell.length_a   1.000
_cell.length_b   1.000
_cell.length_c   1.000
_cell.angle_alpha   90.00
_cell.angle_beta   90.00
_cell.angle_gamma   90.00
#
_symmetry.space_group_name_H-M   'P 1'
#
loop_
_entity.id
_entity.type
_entity.pdbx_description
1 polymer ?
#
loop_
_entity_poly.entity_id
_entity_poly.type
_entity_poly.pdbx_seq_one_letter_code
_entity_poly.pdbx_strand_id
1 'polypeptide(L)'
;MEFWGVEIKPEEAIKVDPGEDKYLHLSQASLGETKKDKGNENILVYVTFNNQKLVLGTLSADKCAQIQYDLVFEKEFEISHNSKNASVYLCGYKTVALEGAEYPFLFSLGKLIYLLLQSNAHVSGTL
;
A
#
# COMPACT_ATOMS: atom_id res chain seq x y z
N MET A 1 -15.72 -5.18 -7.11
CA MET A 1 -14.52 -4.41 -6.75
C MET A 1 -14.65 -3.04 -7.38
N GLU A 2 -14.32 -1.99 -6.64
CA GLU A 2 -14.41 -0.60 -7.08
C GLU A 2 -13.01 -0.01 -7.09
N PHE A 3 -12.61 0.64 -8.19
CA PHE A 3 -11.33 1.35 -8.24
C PHE A 3 -11.32 2.48 -7.22
N TRP A 4 -10.20 2.63 -6.53
CA TRP A 4 -9.93 3.74 -5.65
C TRP A 4 -8.61 4.38 -6.02
N GLY A 5 -8.59 5.71 -6.06
CA GLY A 5 -7.38 6.48 -6.29
C GLY A 5 -7.47 7.85 -5.65
N VAL A 6 -6.33 8.37 -5.22
CA VAL A 6 -6.24 9.68 -4.57
C VAL A 6 -4.93 10.37 -4.91
N GLU A 7 -4.98 11.68 -5.03
CA GLU A 7 -3.82 12.56 -5.03
C GLU A 7 -3.62 13.12 -3.63
N ILE A 8 -2.41 13.03 -3.11
CA ILE A 8 -1.99 13.73 -1.91
C ILE A 8 -1.09 14.87 -2.36
N LYS A 9 -1.47 16.11 -2.07
CA LYS A 9 -0.71 17.31 -2.41
C LYS A 9 0.36 17.59 -1.36
N PRO A 10 1.35 18.46 -1.68
CA PRO A 10 2.28 18.98 -0.69
C PRO A 10 1.60 19.45 0.60
N GLU A 11 2.16 19.02 1.73
CA GLU A 11 1.70 19.39 3.08
C GLU A 11 0.28 18.90 3.42
N GLU A 12 -0.29 18.00 2.60
CA GLU A 12 -1.59 17.38 2.82
C GLU A 12 -1.47 16.02 3.51
N ALA A 13 -2.48 15.69 4.30
CA ALA A 13 -2.72 14.36 4.82
C ALA A 13 -4.17 13.98 4.52
N ILE A 14 -4.38 12.80 3.95
CA ILE A 14 -5.70 12.32 3.57
C ILE A 14 -6.14 11.20 4.50
N LYS A 15 -7.28 11.40 5.13
CA LYS A 15 -8.00 10.36 5.87
C LYS A 15 -8.76 9.48 4.90
N VAL A 16 -8.59 8.17 5.01
CA VAL A 16 -9.19 7.18 4.13
C VAL A 16 -10.04 6.23 4.94
N ASP A 17 -11.32 6.21 4.63
CA ASP A 17 -12.28 5.24 5.17
C ASP A 17 -12.58 4.17 4.09
N PRO A 18 -12.24 2.89 4.34
CA PRO A 18 -12.66 1.77 3.50
C PRO A 18 -14.18 1.65 3.35
N GLY A 19 -14.94 2.03 4.39
CA GLY A 19 -16.38 1.85 4.53
C GLY A 19 -16.76 0.60 5.35
N GLU A 20 -18.03 0.53 5.76
CA GLU A 20 -18.58 -0.62 6.51
C GLU A 20 -18.51 -1.90 5.68
N ASP A 21 -18.09 -2.99 6.33
CA ASP A 21 -17.87 -4.32 5.73
C ASP A 21 -17.09 -4.26 4.41
N LYS A 22 -16.06 -3.41 4.37
CA LYS A 22 -15.19 -3.24 3.20
C LYS A 22 -13.74 -3.20 3.59
N TYR A 23 -12.92 -3.49 2.60
CA TYR A 23 -11.49 -3.40 2.67
C TYR A 23 -10.97 -2.53 1.55
N LEU A 24 -9.93 -1.76 1.83
CA LEU A 24 -9.11 -1.12 0.81
C LEU A 24 -7.83 -1.94 0.62
N HIS A 25 -7.67 -2.52 -0.56
CA HIS A 25 -6.37 -2.99 -1.01
C HIS A 25 -5.61 -1.80 -1.62
N LEU A 26 -4.56 -1.35 -0.95
CA LEU A 26 -3.65 -0.36 -1.50
C LEU A 26 -2.61 -1.08 -2.35
N SER A 27 -2.61 -0.80 -3.66
CA SER A 27 -1.82 -1.55 -4.64
C SER A 27 -0.59 -0.78 -5.12
N GLN A 28 -0.62 0.56 -5.10
CA GLN A 28 0.49 1.35 -5.64
C GLN A 28 0.54 2.76 -5.03
N ALA A 29 1.76 3.30 -4.93
CA ALA A 29 2.01 4.74 -4.90
C ALA A 29 2.96 5.15 -6.04
N SER A 30 2.74 6.33 -6.62
CA SER A 30 3.59 6.91 -7.65
C SER A 30 3.81 8.39 -7.43
N LEU A 31 4.97 8.86 -7.87
CA LEU A 31 5.37 10.25 -7.79
C LEU A 31 4.74 11.05 -8.94
N GLY A 32 4.11 12.19 -8.60
CA GLY A 32 3.64 13.15 -9.58
C GLY A 32 4.75 13.92 -10.29
N GLU A 33 4.39 14.79 -11.22
CA GLU A 33 5.37 15.60 -11.93
C GLU A 33 6.15 16.52 -10.98
N THR A 34 7.47 16.39 -10.99
CA THR A 34 8.38 17.28 -10.26
C THR A 34 9.01 18.29 -11.20
N LYS A 35 9.16 19.54 -10.76
CA LYS A 35 9.97 20.53 -11.49
C LYS A 35 11.41 20.00 -11.63
N LYS A 36 12.00 20.12 -12.83
CA LYS A 36 13.28 19.50 -13.23
C LYS A 36 14.45 19.76 -12.26
N ASP A 37 14.40 20.86 -11.52
CA ASP A 37 15.48 21.30 -10.63
C ASP A 37 15.44 20.65 -9.22
N LYS A 38 14.40 19.85 -8.92
CA LYS A 38 14.20 19.21 -7.59
C LYS A 38 14.14 17.68 -7.63
N GLY A 39 14.50 17.06 -8.75
CA GLY A 39 14.29 15.62 -9.02
C GLY A 39 15.08 14.62 -8.17
N ASN A 40 15.89 15.08 -7.20
CA ASN A 40 16.73 14.23 -6.35
C ASN A 40 16.23 14.17 -4.89
N GLU A 41 15.00 14.63 -4.63
CA GLU A 41 14.39 14.56 -3.30
C GLU A 41 13.82 13.15 -3.05
N ASN A 42 14.24 12.54 -1.94
CA ASN A 42 13.64 11.29 -1.45
C ASN A 42 12.34 11.63 -0.71
N ILE A 43 11.22 11.13 -1.24
CA ILE A 43 9.88 11.40 -0.74
C ILE A 43 9.39 10.17 0.03
N LEU A 44 9.28 10.31 1.34
CA LEU A 44 8.75 9.27 2.23
C LEU A 44 7.23 9.34 2.21
N VAL A 45 6.61 8.19 1.92
CA VAL A 45 5.16 7.99 2.03
C VAL A 45 4.88 7.38 3.40
N TYR A 46 3.94 7.96 4.14
CA TYR A 46 3.59 7.52 5.48
C TYR A 46 2.15 7.03 5.53
N VAL A 47 1.91 6.07 6.42
CA VAL A 47 0.58 5.75 6.91
C VAL A 47 0.51 6.03 8.41
N THR A 48 -0.59 6.61 8.87
CA THR A 48 -0.88 6.81 10.29
C THR A 48 -2.17 6.06 10.64
N PHE A 49 -2.11 5.18 11.62
CA PHE A 49 -3.28 4.50 12.18
C PHE A 49 -3.05 4.25 13.67
N ASN A 50 -4.10 4.33 14.49
CA ASN A 50 -4.00 4.18 15.95
C ASN A 50 -2.89 5.03 16.60
N ASN A 51 -2.74 6.28 16.16
CA ASN A 51 -1.68 7.21 16.61
C ASN A 51 -0.24 6.75 16.34
N GLN A 52 -0.04 5.72 15.52
CA GLN A 52 1.26 5.25 15.07
C GLN A 52 1.50 5.66 13.63
N LYS A 53 2.63 6.31 13.37
CA LYS A 53 3.05 6.74 12.03
C LYS A 53 4.16 5.83 11.52
N LEU A 54 3.92 5.13 10.42
CA LEU A 54 4.86 4.20 9.78
C LEU A 54 5.22 4.70 8.38
N VAL A 55 6.44 4.37 7.93
CA VAL A 55 6.88 4.61 6.56
C VAL A 55 6.46 3.44 5.69
N LEU A 56 5.72 3.70 4.62
CA LEU A 56 5.35 2.68 3.61
C LEU A 56 6.46 2.49 2.58
N GLY A 57 7.17 3.56 2.24
CA GLY A 57 8.28 3.51 1.30
C GLY A 57 8.83 4.87 0.92
N THR A 58 9.83 4.85 0.03
CA THR A 58 10.55 6.03 -0.44
C THR A 58 10.44 6.13 -1.95
N LEU A 59 9.84 7.21 -2.44
CA LEU A 59 9.80 7.57 -3.85
C LEU A 59 10.96 8.51 -4.20
N SER A 60 11.51 8.39 -5.40
CA SER A 60 12.35 9.42 -6.00
C SER A 60 12.24 9.38 -7.52
N ALA A 61 12.32 10.53 -8.18
CA ALA A 61 12.14 10.61 -9.63
C ALA A 61 13.26 9.87 -10.41
N ASP A 62 14.45 9.76 -9.83
CA ASP A 62 15.64 9.17 -10.46
C ASP A 62 15.83 7.68 -10.13
N LYS A 63 15.35 7.19 -8.98
CA LYS A 63 15.59 5.80 -8.52
C LYS A 63 14.33 4.96 -8.43
N CYS A 64 13.23 5.53 -7.94
CA CYS A 64 12.02 4.77 -7.65
C CYS A 64 10.80 5.69 -7.73
N ALA A 65 10.32 5.96 -8.95
CA ALA A 65 9.18 6.85 -9.15
C ALA A 65 7.83 6.20 -8.78
N GLN A 66 7.80 4.88 -8.54
CA GLN A 66 6.61 4.13 -8.15
C GLN A 66 6.97 2.93 -7.26
N ILE A 67 6.06 2.60 -6.35
CA ILE A 67 6.15 1.44 -5.44
C ILE A 67 4.86 0.65 -5.57
N GLN A 68 4.98 -0.67 -5.71
CA GLN A 68 3.85 -1.58 -5.60
C GLN A 68 3.68 -2.02 -4.15
N TYR A 69 2.43 -2.09 -3.71
CA TYR A 69 2.05 -2.54 -2.38
C TYR A 69 1.13 -3.75 -2.49
N ASP A 70 1.14 -4.55 -1.44
CA ASP A 70 0.12 -5.56 -1.18
C ASP A 70 -0.37 -5.37 0.26
N LEU A 71 -1.02 -4.23 0.51
CA LEU A 71 -1.47 -3.82 1.83
C LEU A 71 -3.00 -3.76 1.84
N VAL A 72 -3.61 -4.31 2.90
CA VAL A 72 -5.05 -4.33 3.08
C VAL A 72 -5.41 -3.59 4.36
N PHE A 73 -6.30 -2.62 4.23
CA PHE A 73 -6.82 -1.83 5.34
C PHE A 73 -8.31 -2.09 5.53
N GLU A 74 -8.68 -2.57 6.70
CA GLU A 74 -10.07 -2.75 7.15
C GLU A 74 -10.60 -1.51 7.89
N LYS A 75 -9.72 -0.83 8.61
CA LYS A 75 -10.07 0.33 9.42
C LYS A 75 -9.59 1.60 8.75
N GLU A 76 -10.14 2.71 9.21
CA GLU A 76 -9.70 4.03 8.82
C GLU A 76 -8.21 4.26 9.14
N PHE A 77 -7.54 4.94 8.22
CA PHE A 77 -6.15 5.35 8.35
C PHE A 77 -5.94 6.69 7.66
N GLU A 78 -4.79 7.31 7.89
CA GLU A 78 -4.37 8.53 7.21
C GLU A 78 -3.11 8.27 6.39
N ILE A 79 -3.01 8.83 5.19
CA ILE A 79 -1.79 8.80 4.38
C ILE A 79 -1.28 10.22 4.18
N SER A 80 0.05 10.38 4.24
CA SER A 80 0.73 11.65 3.96
C SER A 80 2.09 11.40 3.32
N HIS A 81 2.76 12.47 2.87
CA HIS A 81 4.16 12.42 2.45
C HIS A 81 4.93 13.65 2.94
N ASN A 82 6.27 13.58 2.92
CA ASN A 82 7.14 14.70 3.33
C ASN A 82 7.44 15.72 2.21
N SER A 83 7.04 15.47 0.96
CA SER A 83 7.31 16.41 -0.15
C SER A 83 6.61 17.75 0.04
N LYS A 84 7.33 18.82 -0.26
CA LYS A 84 6.80 20.20 -0.33
C LYS A 84 6.49 20.66 -1.75
N ASN A 85 6.83 19.85 -2.76
CA ASN A 85 6.86 20.30 -4.15
C ASN A 85 6.19 19.35 -5.14
N ALA A 86 5.91 18.13 -4.71
CA ALA A 86 5.39 17.07 -5.55
C ALA A 86 4.17 16.44 -4.87
N SER A 87 3.16 16.13 -5.67
CA SER A 87 2.07 15.27 -5.24
C SER A 87 2.50 13.80 -5.30
N VAL A 88 1.87 12.97 -4.47
CA VAL A 88 1.95 11.51 -4.56
C VAL A 88 0.56 10.98 -4.90
N TYR A 89 0.49 10.12 -5.91
CA TYR A 89 -0.74 9.44 -6.29
C TYR A 89 -0.75 8.04 -5.71
N LEU A 90 -1.86 7.64 -5.10
CA LEU A 90 -2.07 6.28 -4.64
C LEU A 90 -3.28 5.69 -5.35
N CYS A 91 -3.22 4.38 -5.60
CA CYS A 91 -4.36 3.66 -6.15
C CYS A 91 -4.48 2.25 -5.61
N GLY A 92 -5.66 1.69 -5.80
CA GLY A 92 -6.02 0.38 -5.32
C GLY A 92 -7.49 0.09 -5.56
N TYR A 93 -8.06 -0.78 -4.73
CA TYR A 93 -9.44 -1.20 -4.87
C TYR A 93 -10.15 -1.30 -3.54
N LYS A 94 -11.40 -0.86 -3.51
CA LYS A 94 -12.35 -1.18 -2.44
C LYS A 94 -13.12 -2.44 -2.79
N THR A 95 -13.31 -3.31 -1.80
CA THR A 95 -14.10 -4.52 -1.96
C THR A 95 -14.86 -4.85 -0.70
N VAL A 96 -16.02 -5.48 -0.84
CA VAL A 96 -16.82 -5.97 0.30
C VAL A 96 -16.10 -7.11 1.01
N ALA A 97 -16.23 -7.12 2.33
CA ALA A 97 -15.92 -8.23 3.21
C ALA A 97 -17.00 -9.29 3.01
N LEU A 98 -16.68 -10.34 2.25
CA LEU A 98 -17.59 -11.47 2.11
C LEU A 98 -17.47 -12.33 3.37
N GLU A 99 -18.55 -12.46 4.13
CA GLU A 99 -18.62 -13.46 5.20
C GLU A 99 -18.41 -14.87 4.58
N GLY A 100 -17.29 -15.51 4.93
CA GLY A 100 -16.98 -16.88 4.53
C GLY A 100 -16.29 -17.07 3.18
N ALA A 101 -15.98 -16.00 2.41
CA ALA A 101 -15.11 -16.13 1.24
C ALA A 101 -13.69 -15.72 1.60
N GLU A 102 -12.73 -16.64 1.40
CA GLU A 102 -11.31 -16.28 1.33
C GLU A 102 -11.16 -15.10 0.37
N TYR A 103 -10.50 -14.03 0.81
CA TYR A 103 -10.23 -12.89 -0.07
C TYR A 103 -9.63 -13.38 -1.39
N PRO A 104 -10.16 -12.95 -2.55
CA PRO A 104 -9.64 -13.40 -3.84
C PRO A 104 -8.15 -13.03 -4.06
N PHE A 105 -7.58 -12.09 -3.29
CA PHE A 105 -6.15 -11.76 -3.30
C PHE A 105 -5.30 -12.57 -2.31
N LEU A 106 -5.88 -13.03 -1.20
CA LEU A 106 -5.23 -14.04 -0.34
C LEU A 106 -5.03 -15.36 -1.08
N PHE A 107 -5.76 -15.61 -2.17
CA PHE A 107 -5.49 -16.77 -3.03
C PHE A 107 -4.10 -16.75 -3.67
N SER A 108 -3.47 -15.60 -3.87
CA SER A 108 -2.12 -15.52 -4.45
C SER A 108 -1.04 -15.59 -3.36
N LEU A 109 -1.11 -14.70 -2.36
CA LEU A 109 -0.13 -14.64 -1.27
C LEU A 109 -0.30 -15.79 -0.28
N GLY A 110 -1.54 -16.15 0.08
CA GLY A 110 -1.84 -17.30 0.93
C GLY A 110 -1.46 -18.63 0.28
N LYS A 111 -1.61 -18.77 -1.05
CA LYS A 111 -1.09 -19.93 -1.77
C LYS A 111 0.44 -19.95 -1.82
N LEU A 112 1.10 -18.80 -1.97
CA LEU A 112 2.55 -18.72 -1.90
C LEU A 112 3.09 -19.05 -0.50
N ILE A 113 2.48 -18.50 0.56
CA ILE A 113 2.83 -18.80 1.96
C ILE A 113 2.54 -20.27 2.28
N TYR A 114 1.39 -20.81 1.84
CA TYR A 114 1.06 -22.22 1.99
C TYR A 114 2.06 -23.12 1.27
N LEU A 115 2.41 -22.83 0.01
CA LEU A 115 3.43 -23.57 -0.74
C LEU A 115 4.81 -23.48 -0.08
N LEU A 116 5.19 -22.31 0.44
CA LEU A 116 6.44 -22.13 1.18
C LEU A 116 6.45 -22.93 2.49
N LEU A 117 5.33 -22.98 3.23
CA LEU A 117 5.19 -23.81 4.42
C LEU A 117 5.29 -25.31 4.11
N GLN A 118 4.66 -25.77 3.02
CA GLN A 118 4.77 -27.17 2.56
C GLN A 118 6.20 -27.51 2.11
N SER A 119 6.92 -26.58 1.48
CA SER A 119 8.32 -26.79 1.07
C SER A 119 9.29 -26.90 2.27
N ASN A 120 9.02 -26.17 3.35
CA ASN A 120 9.84 -26.22 4.58
C ASN A 120 9.50 -27.42 5.47
N ALA A 121 8.30 -27.99 5.37
CA ALA A 121 7.91 -29.20 6.08
C ALA A 121 8.65 -30.47 5.59
N HIS A 122 9.20 -30.45 4.37
CA HIS A 122 9.87 -31.63 3.79
C HIS A 122 11.35 -31.78 4.22
N VAL A 123 11.93 -30.82 4.93
CA VAL A 123 13.36 -30.87 5.34
C VAL A 123 13.57 -31.43 6.76
N SER A 124 12.50 -31.68 7.53
CA SER A 124 12.59 -32.21 8.90
C SER A 124 12.22 -33.69 9.05
N GLY A 125 12.03 -34.42 7.95
CA GLY A 125 11.45 -35.77 7.95
C GLY A 125 12.36 -36.86 7.39
N THR A 126 13.68 -36.80 7.61
CA THR A 126 14.57 -37.96 7.43
C THR A 126 15.70 -37.90 8.43
N LEU A 127 15.53 -38.59 9.56
CA LEU A 127 16.56 -39.30 10.34
C LEU A 127 15.84 -40.35 11.22
#